data_AF-A0A699UBS7-F1
#
_entry.id   AF-A0A699UBS7-F1
#
_cell.length_a   1.000
_cell.length_b   1.000
_cell.length_c   1.000
_cell.angle_alpha   90.00
_cell.angle_beta   90.00
_cell.angle_gamma   90.00
#
_symmetry.space_group_name_H-M   'P 1'
#
loop_
_entity.id
_entity.type
_entity.pdbx_description
1 polymer ?
#
loop_
_entity_poly.entity_id
_entity_poly.type
_entity_poly.pdbx_seq_one_letter_code
_entity_poly.pdbx_strand_id
1 'polypeptide(L)' 'ETGRMKGAPKCMRISGFMHGINNPELTKRLNEHVPKTMEEMMIATTAFIREEVVAASKKKGHVS' A
#
# COMPACT_ATOMS: atom_id res chain seq x y z
N GLU A 1 -9.76 24.80 -9.99
CA GLU A 1 -8.34 24.91 -9.63
C GLU A 1 -7.93 23.65 -8.86
N THR A 2 -7.47 22.63 -9.59
CA THR A 2 -7.04 21.37 -8.96
C THR A 2 -5.59 21.56 -8.53
N GLY A 3 -5.38 21.84 -7.24
CA GLY A 3 -4.08 21.96 -6.60
C GLY A 3 -3.28 20.66 -6.73
N ARG A 4 -2.62 20.49 -7.89
CA ARG A 4 -1.58 19.50 -8.11
C ARG A 4 -0.50 19.75 -7.08
N MET A 5 -0.41 18.86 -6.10
CA MET A 5 0.67 18.82 -5.11
C MET A 5 1.98 18.41 -5.82
N LYS A 6 2.58 19.34 -6.57
CA LYS A 6 3.94 19.25 -7.10
C LYS A 6 4.88 19.58 -5.94
N GLY A 7 5.38 18.56 -5.26
CA GLY A 7 6.50 18.75 -4.32
C GLY A 7 6.28 18.30 -2.89
N ALA A 8 5.53 17.21 -2.66
CA ALA A 8 5.89 16.40 -1.50
C ALA A 8 7.32 15.91 -1.74
N PRO A 9 8.32 16.28 -0.91
CA PRO A 9 9.65 15.72 -1.05
C PRO A 9 9.52 14.20 -1.01
N LYS A 10 10.30 13.49 -1.81
CA LYS A 10 10.21 12.03 -1.99
C LYS A 10 10.04 11.29 -0.64
N CYS A 11 10.67 11.82 0.41
CA CYS A 11 10.54 11.37 1.80
C CYS A 11 9.11 11.42 2.38
N MET A 12 8.28 12.42 2.11
CA MET A 12 6.89 12.48 2.60
C MET A 12 6.01 11.41 1.95
N ARG A 13 6.26 11.11 0.67
CA ARG A 13 5.52 10.10 -0.08
C ARG A 13 5.95 8.69 0.32
N ILE A 14 7.25 8.50 0.59
CA ILE A 14 7.80 7.26 1.17
C ILE A 14 7.38 7.11 2.63
N SER A 15 7.33 8.18 3.43
CA SER A 15 6.91 8.13 4.83
C SER A 15 5.42 7.90 4.96
N GLY A 16 4.59 8.48 4.08
CA GLY A 16 3.17 8.15 3.99
C GLY A 16 2.94 6.70 3.58
N PHE A 17 3.81 6.17 2.72
CA PHE A 17 3.81 4.75 2.36
C PHE A 17 4.28 3.85 3.51
N MET A 18 5.38 4.15 4.19
CA MET A 18 5.87 3.44 5.37
C MET A 18 4.90 3.54 6.56
N HIS A 19 4.24 4.69 6.72
CA HIS A 19 3.16 4.86 7.69
C HIS A 19 1.94 4.01 7.28
N GLY A 20 1.64 3.91 5.99
CA GLY A 20 0.68 2.95 5.44
C GLY A 20 1.10 1.48 5.55
N ILE A 21 2.39 1.18 5.70
CA ILE A 21 2.91 -0.16 6.02
C ILE A 21 2.64 -0.53 7.49
N ASN A 22 2.33 0.42 8.38
CA ASN A 22 1.62 0.13 9.64
C ASN A 22 0.15 -0.26 9.40
N ASN A 23 -0.17 -0.89 8.28
CA ASN A 23 -1.41 -1.60 8.11
C ASN A 23 -1.32 -2.90 8.92
N PRO A 24 -2.16 -3.10 9.95
CA PRO A 24 -2.13 -4.30 10.77
C PRO A 24 -2.40 -5.58 9.95
N GLU A 25 -3.13 -5.52 8.83
CA GLU A 25 -3.35 -6.65 7.94
C GLU A 25 -2.10 -7.04 7.13
N LEU A 26 -1.38 -6.05 6.57
CA LEU A 26 -0.10 -6.33 5.91
C LEU A 26 0.91 -6.86 6.93
N THR A 27 0.96 -6.25 8.11
CA THR A 27 1.81 -6.71 9.22
C THR A 27 1.46 -8.14 9.62
N LYS A 28 0.18 -8.49 9.72
CA LYS A 28 -0.26 -9.87 10.01
C LYS A 28 0.22 -10.84 8.92
N ARG A 29 0.02 -10.52 7.64
CA ARG A 29 0.46 -11.35 6.51
C ARG A 29 1.98 -11.58 6.50
N LEU A 30 2.76 -10.54 6.83
CA LEU A 30 4.22 -10.65 6.94
C LEU A 30 4.66 -11.41 8.21
N ASN A 31 3.86 -11.47 9.27
CA ASN A 31 4.14 -12.30 10.44
C ASN A 31 3.74 -13.77 10.23
N GLU A 32 2.66 -14.01 9.48
CA GLU A 32 2.25 -15.37 9.07
C GLU A 32 3.28 -16.00 8.13
N HIS A 33 3.85 -15.19 7.22
CA HIS A 33 4.97 -15.59 6.38
C HIS A 33 6.08 -14.55 6.43
N VAL A 34 7.02 -14.73 7.38
CA VAL A 34 8.17 -13.84 7.55
C VAL A 34 9.10 -13.96 6.36
N PRO A 35 9.24 -12.90 5.53
CA PRO A 35 10.15 -12.92 4.40
C PRO A 35 11.60 -12.94 4.90
N LYS A 36 12.44 -13.74 4.25
CA LYS A 36 13.86 -13.88 4.58
C LYS A 36 14.71 -12.85 3.88
N THR A 37 14.20 -12.28 2.79
CA THR A 37 14.89 -11.27 1.99
C THR A 37 14.03 -10.02 1.81
N MET A 38 14.68 -8.89 1.53
CA MET A 38 13.97 -7.65 1.19
C MET A 38 13.16 -7.78 -0.09
N GLU A 39 13.60 -8.63 -1.03
CA GLU A 39 12.89 -8.88 -2.28
C GLU A 39 11.56 -9.61 -2.03
N GLU A 40 11.55 -10.65 -1.19
CA GLU A 40 10.33 -11.35 -0.78
C GLU A 40 9.34 -10.39 -0.08
N MET A 41 9.84 -9.52 0.81
CA MET A 41 9.02 -8.51 1.48
C MET A 41 8.41 -7.52 0.47
N MET A 42 9.19 -7.09 -0.54
CA MET A 42 8.73 -6.15 -1.56
C MET A 42 7.68 -6.76 -2.47
N ILE A 43 7.83 -8.03 -2.83
CA ILE A 43 6.84 -8.80 -3.60
C ILE A 43 5.54 -8.92 -2.80
N ALA A 44 5.61 -9.33 -1.52
CA ALA A 44 4.44 -9.46 -0.66
C ALA A 44 3.70 -8.12 -0.47
N THR A 45 4.44 -7.04 -0.23
CA THR A 45 3.89 -5.69 -0.08
C THR A 45 3.24 -5.20 -1.38
N THR A 46 3.86 -5.47 -2.53
CA THR A 46 3.31 -5.09 -3.84
C THR A 46 2.04 -5.86 -4.16
N ALA A 47 2.01 -7.17 -3.86
CA ALA A 47 0.82 -8.00 -4.04
C ALA A 47 -0.34 -7.50 -3.17
N PHE A 48 -0.06 -7.18 -1.90
CA PHE A 48 -1.04 -6.61 -0.97
C PHE A 48 -1.67 -5.31 -1.51
N ILE A 49 -0.85 -4.37 -1.98
CA ILE A 49 -1.34 -3.08 -2.52
C ILE A 49 -2.23 -3.29 -3.75
N ARG A 50 -1.88 -4.25 -4.62
CA ARG A 50 -2.70 -4.58 -5.79
C ARG A 50 -4.07 -5.12 -5.36
N GLU A 51 -4.10 -5.99 -4.35
CA GLU A 51 -5.33 -6.53 -3.79
C GLU A 51 -6.23 -5.42 -3.22
N GLU A 52 -5.66 -4.50 -2.45
CA GLU A 52 -6.37 -3.35 -1.88
C GLU A 52 -6.93 -2.41 -2.96
N VAL A 53 -6.16 -2.15 -4.02
CA VAL A 53 -6.63 -1.33 -5.15
C VAL A 53 -7.80 -2.01 -5.87
N VAL A 54 -7.75 -3.34 -6.05
CA VAL A 54 -8.86 -4.12 -6.63
C VAL A 54 -10.08 -4.08 -5.72
N ALA A 55 -9.92 -4.27 -4.40
CA ALA A 55 -11.02 -4.18 -3.43
C ALA A 55 -11.66 -2.78 -3.41
N ALA A 56 -10.84 -1.73 -3.39
CA ALA A 56 -11.30 -0.35 -3.41
C ALA A 56 -12.02 0.01 -4.74
N SER A 57 -11.52 -0.48 -5.88
CA SER A 57 -12.18 -0.27 -7.17
C SER A 57 -13.53 -0.98 -7.28
N LYS A 58 -13.70 -2.14 -6.65
CA LYS A 58 -14.99 -2.85 -6.58
C LYS A 58 -16.05 -2.06 -5.79
N LYS A 59 -15.64 -1.29 -4.76
CA LYS A 59 -16.54 -0.42 -3.97
C LYS A 59 -17.12 0.74 -4.79
N LYS A 60 -16.49 1.13 -5.91
CA LYS A 60 -16.98 2.19 -6.81
C LYS A 60 -17.90 1.67 -7.93
N GLY A 61 -18.07 0.34 -8.06
CA GLY A 61 -18.92 -0.29 -9.07
C GLY A 61 -20.39 -0.50 -8.66
N HIS A 62 -20.80 -0.05 -7.48
CA HIS A 62 -22.20 -0.09 -7.02
C HIS A 62 -22.68 1.32 -6.66
N VAL A 63 -22.70 2.19 -7.65
CA VAL A 63 -23.69 3.28 -7.71
C VAL A 63 -24.34 3.08 -9.07
N SER A 64 -25.61 2.68 -9.03
CA SER A 64 -26.51 2.63 -10.19
C SER A 64 -26.53 3.95 -10.94
#